data_AF-A0AAP2DVV1-F1
#
_entry.id   AF-A0AAP2DVV1-F1
#
_cell.length_a   1.000
_cell.length_b   1.000
_cell.length_c   1.000
_cell.angle_alpha   90.00
_cell.angle_beta   90.00
_cell.angle_gamma   90.00
#
_symmetry.space_group_name_H-M   'P 1'
#
loop_
_entity.id
_entity.type
_entity.pdbx_description
1 polymer ?
#
loop_
_entity_poly.entity_id
_entity_poly.type
_entity_poly.pdbx_seq_one_letter_code
_entity_poly.pdbx_strand_id
1 'polypeptide(L)'
;MAQITWPSGQLLPSFPKSAQTQDFIILRETRAKRKVGDSVGIQQNGSSAEMYLFASLKGIVNRTQPRIFSYEGNADAEGPYTWLQSLGLRWTEPADKWTLITKYRSELAGLIVYDPSQIHTVNLATVLAKDRRALIASPSLISRLTAAPYNLPILLDLRGKFTGKLHVYQTLFDTYWSGLDHRLLIGLNPEVHKASLREYATALGAAVIWLDPKVADESTLLNSFLSSMAPGACFMGWWPEEEPGVTRASTYGIATVASDFATNLTVHSGMPRTVNIKPIPAKPALQNKLYVAFILSDGDNLQYVEHHMRKLWSSPDRGTVPIGWTLSPAMLDAMPGALNYYWQSATANDNLISGPSGYGYAYPNNWPAHSLDQFVAKSEDYNRRAGLRVTTIWNTIKGPINQNVGESFARHAPTLLGLTGQNTGGGLTVYNQSLPGMALSCNYCTNEQAMKDHIASASSGWNGTSPRFIIIQAQPWQGVTPTSFKNVASSLGADYVLVRPDQIFQLIREANGLSITPGTKPSGK
;
A
#
# COMPACT_ATOMS: atom_id res chain seq x y z
N MET A 1 -24.95 14.89 -9.73
CA MET A 1 -23.88 13.94 -10.10
C MET A 1 -23.33 13.34 -8.82
N ALA A 2 -23.00 12.04 -8.80
CA ALA A 2 -22.32 11.44 -7.64
C ALA A 2 -20.96 12.13 -7.44
N GLN A 3 -20.54 12.27 -6.18
CA GLN A 3 -19.31 12.98 -5.81
C GLN A 3 -18.44 12.09 -4.93
N ILE A 4 -17.14 12.34 -4.98
CA ILE A 4 -16.19 11.80 -4.01
C ILE A 4 -16.60 12.28 -2.63
N THR A 5 -16.67 11.36 -1.68
CA THR A 5 -16.96 11.68 -0.28
C THR A 5 -15.76 11.32 0.56
N TRP A 6 -15.55 12.03 1.66
CA TRP A 6 -14.49 11.68 2.61
C TRP A 6 -15.04 11.80 4.03
N PRO A 7 -15.87 10.81 4.44
CA PRO A 7 -16.43 10.72 5.78
C PRO A 7 -15.39 10.92 6.89
N SER A 8 -15.84 11.50 8.00
CA SER A 8 -15.02 11.62 9.21
C SER A 8 -14.51 10.23 9.64
N GLY A 9 -13.25 10.16 10.04
CA GLY A 9 -12.59 8.93 10.45
C GLY A 9 -12.01 8.08 9.32
N GLN A 10 -12.37 8.31 8.05
CA GLN A 10 -11.75 7.60 6.91
C GLN A 10 -10.33 8.12 6.62
N LEU A 11 -9.41 7.20 6.35
CA LEU A 11 -8.03 7.49 5.93
C LEU A 11 -8.02 8.06 4.52
N LEU A 12 -8.74 7.40 3.60
CA LEU A 12 -8.76 7.76 2.19
C LEU A 12 -10.21 7.99 1.71
N PRO A 13 -10.42 8.89 0.74
CA PRO A 13 -11.75 9.21 0.25
C PRO A 13 -12.41 8.01 -0.45
N SER A 14 -13.74 8.03 -0.46
CA SER A 14 -14.61 7.11 -1.19
C SER A 14 -14.97 7.67 -2.56
N PHE A 15 -14.64 6.92 -3.61
CA PHE A 15 -15.11 7.22 -4.96
C PHE A 15 -16.57 6.81 -5.17
N PRO A 16 -17.29 7.42 -6.12
CA PRO A 16 -18.59 6.93 -6.55
C PRO A 16 -18.54 5.47 -6.98
N LYS A 17 -19.68 4.78 -6.89
CA LYS A 17 -19.79 3.38 -7.31
C LYS A 17 -19.27 3.20 -8.74
N SER A 18 -18.30 2.31 -8.91
CA SER A 18 -17.72 1.97 -10.21
C SER A 18 -18.79 1.44 -11.18
N ALA A 19 -18.71 1.86 -12.44
CA ALA A 19 -19.59 1.34 -13.48
C ALA A 19 -19.38 -0.17 -13.66
N GLN A 20 -20.44 -0.90 -14.01
CA GLN A 20 -20.33 -2.35 -14.18
C GLN A 20 -19.46 -2.74 -15.39
N THR A 21 -19.41 -1.88 -16.41
CA THR A 21 -18.56 -2.05 -17.60
C THR A 21 -17.52 -0.94 -17.64
N GLN A 22 -16.25 -1.32 -17.78
CA GLN A 22 -15.11 -0.42 -17.86
C GLN A 22 -14.59 -0.31 -19.29
N ASP A 23 -14.20 0.88 -19.73
CA ASP A 23 -13.31 1.05 -20.88
C ASP A 23 -11.91 0.60 -20.49
N PHE A 24 -11.52 -0.57 -20.98
CA PHE A 24 -10.24 -1.18 -20.67
C PHE A 24 -9.20 -0.73 -21.68
N ILE A 25 -8.08 -0.17 -21.20
CA ILE A 25 -6.96 0.24 -22.04
C ILE A 25 -5.64 -0.33 -21.55
N ILE A 26 -4.75 -0.64 -22.50
CA ILE A 26 -3.35 -0.92 -22.18
C ILE A 26 -2.60 0.42 -22.12
N LEU A 27 -2.00 0.71 -20.97
CA LEU A 27 -1.26 1.95 -20.71
C LEU A 27 0.11 1.64 -20.13
N ARG A 28 1.07 1.31 -20.99
CA ARG A 28 2.43 0.92 -20.58
C ARG A 28 3.46 1.52 -21.52
N GLU A 29 4.69 1.68 -21.03
CA GLU A 29 5.80 2.09 -21.87
C GLU A 29 6.13 1.01 -22.91
N THR A 30 6.21 1.40 -24.18
CA THR A 30 6.76 0.51 -25.21
C THR A 30 8.28 0.63 -25.17
N ARG A 31 8.95 -0.32 -24.51
CA ARG A 31 10.42 -0.40 -24.59
C ARG A 31 10.83 -0.85 -25.99
N ALA A 32 11.20 0.08 -26.86
CA ALA A 32 12.16 -0.24 -27.90
C ALA A 32 13.46 -0.65 -27.19
N LYS A 33 13.93 -1.89 -27.39
CA LYS A 33 15.18 -2.39 -26.80
C LYS A 33 16.33 -1.42 -27.16
N ARG A 34 16.82 -0.65 -26.20
CA ARG A 34 18.11 0.05 -26.31
C ARG A 34 18.99 -0.37 -25.14
N LYS A 35 20.10 -1.07 -25.43
CA LYS A 35 21.25 -1.13 -24.53
C LYS A 35 21.76 0.30 -24.38
N VAL A 36 21.94 0.78 -23.15
CA VAL A 36 22.65 2.04 -22.88
C VAL A 36 23.62 1.79 -21.73
N GLY A 37 24.91 1.96 -22.02
CA GLY A 37 25.97 2.09 -21.03
C GLY A 37 25.97 3.50 -20.43
N ASP A 38 26.69 3.62 -19.32
CA ASP A 38 26.71 4.73 -18.35
C ASP A 38 26.59 6.15 -18.93
N SER A 39 25.35 6.67 -18.98
CA SER A 39 24.96 8.09 -18.98
C SER A 39 23.42 8.17 -19.09
N VAL A 40 22.73 8.60 -18.04
CA VAL A 40 21.25 8.72 -18.04
C VAL A 40 20.85 10.16 -18.41
N GLY A 41 20.70 10.41 -19.70
CA GLY A 41 19.91 11.53 -20.22
C GLY A 41 18.56 11.01 -20.73
N ILE A 42 17.44 11.55 -20.25
CA ILE A 42 16.09 11.07 -20.59
C ILE A 42 15.65 11.66 -21.94
N GLN A 43 15.57 10.83 -22.99
CA GLN A 43 14.70 11.09 -24.13
C GLN A 43 13.28 10.59 -23.77
N GLN A 44 12.30 11.48 -23.63
CA GLN A 44 10.89 11.08 -23.56
C GLN A 44 10.52 10.38 -24.88
N ASN A 45 10.11 9.11 -24.81
CA ASN A 45 9.51 8.44 -25.96
C ASN A 45 8.00 8.72 -26.01
N GLY A 46 7.34 8.46 -27.15
CA GLY A 46 5.91 8.73 -27.31
C GLY A 46 5.01 8.03 -26.29
N SER A 47 5.42 6.87 -25.76
CA SER A 47 4.64 6.12 -24.78
C SER A 47 4.59 6.80 -23.41
N SER A 48 5.69 7.42 -22.96
CA SER A 48 5.72 8.19 -21.70
C SER A 48 4.78 9.39 -21.74
N ALA A 49 4.67 10.07 -22.88
CA ALA A 49 3.78 11.22 -23.06
C ALA A 49 2.29 10.82 -23.00
N GLU A 50 1.94 9.67 -23.58
CA GLU A 50 0.58 9.12 -23.51
C GLU A 50 0.19 8.71 -22.09
N MET A 51 1.13 8.20 -21.28
CA MET A 51 0.85 7.78 -19.89
C MET A 51 0.31 8.92 -19.03
N TYR A 52 0.96 10.09 -19.03
CA TYR A 52 0.43 11.27 -18.32
C TYR A 52 -0.94 11.71 -18.82
N LEU A 53 -1.11 11.71 -20.14
CA LEU A 53 -2.35 12.13 -20.78
C LEU A 53 -3.52 11.24 -20.35
N PHE A 54 -3.39 9.92 -20.50
CA PHE A 54 -4.48 8.99 -20.21
C PHE A 54 -4.68 8.77 -18.70
N ALA A 55 -3.65 8.91 -17.87
CA ALA A 55 -3.83 8.93 -16.41
C ALA A 55 -4.66 10.14 -15.98
N SER A 56 -4.44 11.32 -16.58
CA SER A 56 -5.25 12.50 -16.28
C SER A 56 -6.70 12.37 -16.81
N LEU A 57 -6.89 11.80 -18.02
CA LEU A 57 -8.23 11.48 -18.54
C LEU A 57 -8.98 10.56 -17.58
N LYS A 58 -8.34 9.48 -17.16
CA LYS A 58 -8.88 8.50 -16.23
C LYS A 58 -9.28 9.15 -14.90
N GLY A 59 -8.41 9.97 -14.31
CA GLY A 59 -8.71 10.68 -13.07
C GLY A 59 -9.92 11.63 -13.20
N ILE A 60 -10.02 12.37 -14.31
CA ILE A 60 -11.14 13.30 -14.57
C ILE A 60 -12.46 12.53 -14.72
N VAL A 61 -12.47 11.49 -15.56
CA VAL A 61 -13.66 10.68 -15.87
C VAL A 61 -14.13 9.88 -14.66
N ASN A 62 -13.20 9.27 -13.91
CA ASN A 62 -13.53 8.38 -12.81
C ASN A 62 -14.01 9.13 -11.56
N ARG A 63 -13.76 10.44 -11.46
CA ARG A 63 -14.23 11.29 -10.35
C ARG A 63 -15.76 11.32 -10.21
N THR A 64 -16.49 11.27 -11.32
CA THR A 64 -17.97 11.34 -11.34
C THR A 64 -18.59 9.95 -11.28
N GLN A 65 -18.00 9.01 -12.00
CA GLN A 65 -18.27 7.57 -11.95
C GLN A 65 -17.07 6.84 -12.57
N PRO A 66 -16.40 5.93 -11.85
CA PRO A 66 -15.30 5.14 -12.41
C PRO A 66 -15.73 4.30 -13.62
N ARG A 67 -15.17 4.62 -14.79
CA ARG A 67 -15.51 4.06 -16.11
C ARG A 67 -14.30 3.69 -16.96
N ILE A 68 -13.09 4.13 -16.60
CA ILE A 68 -11.85 3.78 -17.30
C ILE A 68 -11.00 2.92 -16.37
N PHE A 69 -10.58 1.76 -16.87
CA PHE A 69 -9.62 0.86 -16.24
C PHE A 69 -8.39 0.73 -17.14
N SER A 70 -7.19 0.84 -16.57
CA SER A 70 -5.94 0.69 -17.31
C SER A 70 -5.15 -0.51 -16.83
N TYR A 71 -4.55 -1.25 -17.75
CA TYR A 71 -3.46 -2.17 -17.42
C TYR A 71 -2.12 -1.51 -17.69
N GLU A 72 -1.37 -1.28 -16.61
CA GLU A 72 -0.06 -0.63 -16.63
C GLU A 72 1.08 -1.62 -16.29
N GLY A 73 0.71 -2.85 -15.94
CA GLY A 73 1.62 -3.93 -15.57
C GLY A 73 2.48 -4.45 -16.73
N ASN A 74 3.62 -5.04 -16.37
CA ASN A 74 4.53 -5.72 -17.28
C ASN A 74 4.22 -7.24 -17.31
N ALA A 75 5.20 -8.07 -17.73
CA ALA A 75 5.04 -9.53 -17.76
C ALA A 75 5.04 -10.18 -16.35
N ASP A 76 5.50 -9.45 -15.33
CA ASP A 76 5.61 -9.96 -13.96
C ASP A 76 4.35 -9.69 -13.13
N ALA A 77 3.50 -8.79 -13.59
CA ALA A 77 2.20 -8.47 -13.00
C ALA A 77 1.20 -9.63 -13.12
N GLU A 78 0.08 -9.50 -12.41
CA GLU A 78 -1.00 -10.46 -12.24
C GLU A 78 -1.83 -10.72 -13.51
N GLY A 79 -1.61 -9.93 -14.57
CA GLY A 79 -2.28 -10.05 -15.86
C GLY A 79 -3.42 -9.05 -16.07
N PRO A 80 -3.70 -8.66 -17.34
CA PRO A 80 -4.55 -7.51 -17.69
C PRO A 80 -5.99 -7.58 -17.21
N TYR A 81 -6.56 -8.78 -17.11
CA TYR A 81 -7.98 -8.97 -16.79
C TYR A 81 -8.21 -9.47 -15.37
N THR A 82 -7.15 -9.73 -14.61
CA THR A 82 -7.24 -10.44 -13.34
C THR A 82 -8.10 -9.70 -12.32
N TRP A 83 -7.91 -8.39 -12.17
CA TRP A 83 -8.74 -7.60 -11.26
C TRP A 83 -10.15 -7.36 -11.81
N LEU A 84 -10.33 -7.14 -13.11
CA LEU A 84 -11.67 -7.04 -13.70
C LEU A 84 -12.49 -8.30 -13.42
N GLN A 85 -11.92 -9.49 -13.64
CA GLN A 85 -12.56 -10.77 -13.35
C GLN A 85 -12.79 -10.98 -11.84
N SER A 86 -11.76 -10.73 -11.02
CA SER A 86 -11.83 -10.93 -9.55
C SER A 86 -12.87 -10.02 -8.90
N LEU A 87 -13.12 -8.84 -9.46
CA LEU A 87 -14.10 -7.85 -9.00
C LEU A 87 -15.48 -8.01 -9.68
N GLY A 88 -15.62 -8.96 -10.60
CA GLY A 88 -16.86 -9.19 -11.35
C GLY A 88 -17.24 -8.05 -12.30
N LEU A 89 -16.26 -7.27 -12.78
CA LEU A 89 -16.45 -6.18 -13.73
C LEU A 89 -16.45 -6.71 -15.17
N ARG A 90 -17.23 -6.07 -16.04
CA ARG A 90 -17.19 -6.27 -17.49
C ARG A 90 -16.30 -5.21 -18.12
N TRP A 91 -15.87 -5.42 -19.36
CA TRP A 91 -15.07 -4.42 -20.06
C TRP A 91 -15.36 -4.34 -21.55
N THR A 92 -15.04 -3.18 -22.11
CA THR A 92 -14.97 -2.91 -23.54
C THR A 92 -13.58 -2.42 -23.88
N GLU A 93 -12.97 -2.97 -24.93
CA GLU A 93 -11.63 -2.60 -25.36
C GLU A 93 -11.73 -1.73 -26.62
N PRO A 94 -11.50 -0.40 -26.52
CA PRO A 94 -11.46 0.43 -27.71
C PRO A 94 -10.27 0.02 -28.58
N ALA A 95 -10.50 -0.13 -29.89
CA ALA A 95 -9.45 -0.45 -30.84
C ALA A 95 -8.30 0.60 -30.83
N ASP A 96 -8.66 1.86 -30.57
CA ASP A 96 -7.72 2.95 -30.30
C ASP A 96 -8.13 3.69 -29.02
N LYS A 97 -7.27 3.65 -28.00
CA LYS A 97 -7.48 4.35 -26.72
C LYS A 97 -7.70 5.86 -26.88
N TRP A 98 -7.21 6.46 -27.97
CA TRP A 98 -7.42 7.88 -28.25
C TRP A 98 -8.89 8.23 -28.54
N THR A 99 -9.72 7.26 -28.93
CA THR A 99 -11.17 7.44 -29.06
C THR A 99 -11.85 7.76 -27.71
N LEU A 100 -11.20 7.46 -26.58
CA LEU A 100 -11.74 7.82 -25.27
C LEU A 100 -11.76 9.34 -25.04
N ILE A 101 -10.83 10.09 -25.65
CA ILE A 101 -10.82 11.56 -25.52
C ILE A 101 -12.08 12.17 -26.17
N THR A 102 -12.49 11.65 -27.32
CA THR A 102 -13.73 12.10 -27.98
C THR A 102 -14.96 11.57 -27.26
N LYS A 103 -14.95 10.30 -26.80
CA LYS A 103 -16.03 9.70 -25.99
C LYS A 103 -16.35 10.54 -24.74
N TYR A 104 -15.33 11.02 -24.04
CA TYR A 104 -15.46 11.78 -22.79
C TYR A 104 -15.28 13.30 -22.97
N ARG A 105 -15.41 13.81 -24.20
CA ARG A 105 -15.12 15.22 -24.51
C ARG A 105 -15.89 16.22 -23.64
N SER A 106 -17.14 15.94 -23.30
CA SER A 106 -17.98 16.82 -22.47
C SER A 106 -17.48 16.97 -21.03
N GLU A 107 -16.63 16.06 -20.56
CA GLU A 107 -16.03 16.09 -19.23
C GLU A 107 -14.69 16.85 -19.23
N LEU A 108 -14.17 17.23 -20.40
CA LEU A 108 -12.90 17.91 -20.59
C LEU A 108 -13.10 19.38 -20.98
N ALA A 109 -12.26 20.27 -20.46
CA ALA A 109 -12.25 21.68 -20.84
C ALA A 109 -11.01 22.07 -21.67
N GLY A 110 -9.90 21.33 -21.60
CA GLY A 110 -8.71 21.64 -22.38
C GLY A 110 -7.45 20.92 -21.88
N LEU A 111 -6.29 21.57 -22.05
CA LEU A 111 -4.97 21.02 -21.79
C LEU A 111 -4.19 21.83 -20.75
N ILE A 112 -3.42 21.16 -19.91
CA ILE A 112 -2.27 21.73 -19.19
C ILE A 112 -1.01 21.17 -19.84
N VAL A 113 -0.18 22.03 -20.42
CA VAL A 113 1.10 21.64 -21.03
C VAL A 113 2.16 21.67 -19.94
N TYR A 114 2.74 20.50 -19.61
CA TYR A 114 3.88 20.44 -18.70
C TYR A 114 5.19 20.74 -19.44
N ASP A 115 6.24 21.04 -18.68
CA ASP A 115 7.59 21.28 -19.20
C ASP A 115 8.46 20.02 -19.08
N PRO A 116 8.84 19.36 -20.18
CA PRO A 116 9.77 18.24 -20.12
C PRO A 116 11.17 18.61 -19.62
N SER A 117 11.60 19.87 -19.76
CA SER A 117 12.89 20.36 -19.25
C SER A 117 12.86 20.63 -17.74
N GLN A 118 11.67 20.78 -17.17
CA GLN A 118 11.42 20.82 -15.74
C GLN A 118 10.30 19.84 -15.40
N ILE A 119 10.62 18.55 -15.40
CA ILE A 119 9.64 17.46 -15.35
C ILE A 119 8.73 17.49 -14.12
N HIS A 120 9.18 18.12 -13.01
CA HIS A 120 8.35 18.30 -11.80
C HIS A 120 7.11 19.18 -12.04
N THR A 121 7.07 19.97 -13.11
CA THR A 121 5.84 20.68 -13.54
C THR A 121 4.68 19.73 -13.84
N VAL A 122 4.93 18.45 -14.13
CA VAL A 122 3.86 17.47 -14.31
C VAL A 122 3.13 17.15 -13.00
N ASN A 123 3.82 17.19 -11.85
CA ASN A 123 3.18 17.03 -10.55
C ASN A 123 2.30 18.24 -10.25
N LEU A 124 2.77 19.47 -10.53
CA LEU A 124 1.94 20.67 -10.44
C LEU A 124 0.72 20.59 -11.38
N ALA A 125 0.92 20.15 -12.63
CA ALA A 125 -0.17 19.93 -13.58
C ALA A 125 -1.20 18.91 -13.06
N THR A 126 -0.75 17.84 -12.38
CA THR A 126 -1.63 16.85 -11.72
C THR A 126 -2.54 17.48 -10.67
N VAL A 127 -2.01 18.36 -9.82
CA VAL A 127 -2.82 19.07 -8.81
C VAL A 127 -3.90 19.92 -9.49
N LEU A 128 -3.52 20.67 -10.52
CA LEU A 128 -4.38 21.67 -11.18
C LEU A 128 -5.40 21.06 -12.16
N ALA A 129 -5.20 19.82 -12.59
CA ALA A 129 -6.03 19.17 -13.61
C ALA A 129 -7.50 18.97 -13.15
N LYS A 130 -7.73 18.72 -11.86
CA LYS A 130 -9.07 18.47 -11.30
C LYS A 130 -10.06 19.61 -11.59
N ASP A 131 -9.71 20.82 -11.19
CA ASP A 131 -10.61 21.97 -11.24
C ASP A 131 -10.66 22.57 -12.65
N ARG A 132 -9.56 22.43 -13.40
CA ARG A 132 -9.48 22.85 -14.81
C ARG A 132 -10.11 21.83 -15.77
N ARG A 133 -10.47 20.62 -15.33
CA ARG A 133 -10.92 19.51 -16.19
C ARG A 133 -9.99 19.31 -17.39
N ALA A 134 -8.70 19.35 -17.14
CA ALA A 134 -7.70 19.50 -18.19
C ALA A 134 -6.79 18.28 -18.29
N LEU A 135 -6.58 17.81 -19.52
CA LEU A 135 -5.63 16.74 -19.77
C LEU A 135 -4.19 17.26 -19.63
N ILE A 136 -3.33 16.45 -19.02
CA ILE A 136 -1.92 16.76 -18.85
C ILE A 136 -1.19 16.31 -20.11
N ALA A 137 -0.68 17.27 -20.88
CA ALA A 137 -0.13 17.00 -22.21
C ALA A 137 1.36 17.32 -22.30
N SER A 138 2.10 16.40 -22.92
CA SER A 138 3.46 16.70 -23.40
C SER A 138 3.40 17.68 -24.57
N PRO A 139 4.41 18.57 -24.73
CA PRO A 139 4.52 19.42 -25.91
C PRO A 139 4.48 18.64 -27.23
N SER A 140 4.94 17.39 -27.24
CA SER A 140 4.91 16.51 -28.42
C SER A 140 3.52 16.07 -28.85
N LEU A 141 2.50 16.17 -27.97
CA LEU A 141 1.12 15.76 -28.26
C LEU A 141 0.21 16.94 -28.63
N ILE A 142 0.70 18.18 -28.53
CA ILE A 142 -0.12 19.38 -28.67
C ILE A 142 -0.70 19.52 -30.07
N SER A 143 0.11 19.34 -31.12
CA SER A 143 -0.38 19.42 -32.51
C SER A 143 -1.54 18.46 -32.78
N ARG A 144 -1.48 17.24 -32.21
CA ARG A 144 -2.58 16.27 -32.28
C ARG A 144 -3.79 16.72 -31.48
N LEU A 145 -3.61 17.13 -30.22
CA LEU A 145 -4.69 17.41 -29.28
C LEU A 145 -5.46 18.72 -29.58
N THR A 146 -4.81 19.69 -30.22
CA THR A 146 -5.45 20.95 -30.62
C THR A 146 -6.13 20.87 -31.99
N ALA A 147 -5.75 19.90 -32.83
CA ALA A 147 -6.39 19.64 -34.11
C ALA A 147 -7.69 18.82 -33.98
N ALA A 148 -8.45 18.75 -35.08
CA ALA A 148 -9.56 17.81 -35.20
C ALA A 148 -9.06 16.35 -35.08
N PRO A 149 -9.80 15.45 -34.40
CA PRO A 149 -11.15 15.63 -33.87
C PRO A 149 -11.24 16.19 -32.43
N TYR A 150 -10.12 16.36 -31.73
CA TYR A 150 -10.15 16.68 -30.29
C TYR A 150 -10.42 18.15 -30.00
N ASN A 151 -9.81 19.07 -30.75
CA ASN A 151 -10.02 20.52 -30.65
C ASN A 151 -9.95 21.04 -29.19
N LEU A 152 -8.97 20.57 -28.40
CA LEU A 152 -8.82 20.97 -27.00
C LEU A 152 -7.98 22.25 -26.88
N PRO A 153 -8.48 23.32 -26.23
CA PRO A 153 -7.69 24.52 -26.03
C PRO A 153 -6.61 24.31 -24.97
N ILE A 154 -5.50 25.05 -25.07
CA ILE A 154 -4.49 25.12 -24.01
C ILE A 154 -4.99 26.07 -22.92
N LEU A 155 -5.22 25.56 -21.71
CA LEU A 155 -5.70 26.34 -20.56
C LEU A 155 -4.55 26.85 -19.67
N LEU A 156 -3.41 26.17 -19.72
CA LEU A 156 -2.22 26.50 -18.97
C LEU A 156 -0.99 25.92 -19.67
N ASP A 157 0.07 26.71 -19.77
CA ASP A 157 1.36 26.29 -20.32
C ASP A 157 2.46 26.56 -19.30
N LEU A 158 3.05 25.48 -18.77
CA LEU A 158 4.07 25.52 -17.72
C LEU A 158 5.50 25.56 -18.28
N ARG A 159 5.67 25.53 -19.61
CA ARG A 159 7.01 25.56 -20.24
C ARG A 159 7.76 26.84 -19.92
N GLY A 160 9.02 26.70 -19.51
CA GLY A 160 9.92 27.80 -19.19
C GLY A 160 9.47 28.64 -17.99
N LYS A 161 8.51 28.17 -17.18
CA LYS A 161 7.98 28.93 -16.03
C LYS A 161 8.77 28.73 -14.74
N PHE A 162 9.53 27.64 -14.64
CA PHE A 162 10.22 27.26 -13.42
C PHE A 162 11.69 26.98 -13.68
N THR A 163 12.53 27.51 -12.80
CA THR A 163 13.99 27.42 -12.87
C THR A 163 14.55 26.12 -12.27
N GLY A 164 13.75 25.40 -11.47
CA GLY A 164 14.18 24.21 -10.77
C GLY A 164 13.05 23.49 -10.05
N LYS A 165 13.31 22.25 -9.61
CA LYS A 165 12.40 21.41 -8.83
C LYS A 165 11.86 22.13 -7.58
N LEU A 166 12.75 22.74 -6.80
CA LEU A 166 12.36 23.43 -5.56
C LEU A 166 11.42 24.60 -5.84
N HIS A 167 11.67 25.39 -6.91
CA HIS A 167 10.79 26.48 -7.30
C HIS A 167 9.37 25.97 -7.63
N VAL A 168 9.23 24.84 -8.34
CA VAL A 168 7.91 24.23 -8.62
C VAL A 168 7.15 23.93 -7.32
N TYR A 169 7.80 23.26 -6.37
CA TYR A 169 7.14 22.86 -5.12
C TYR A 169 6.93 24.01 -4.14
N GLN A 170 7.82 25.00 -4.14
CA GLN A 170 7.63 26.24 -3.38
C GLN A 170 6.39 26.99 -3.90
N THR A 171 6.24 27.11 -5.22
CA THR A 171 5.01 27.69 -5.81
C THR A 171 3.77 26.86 -5.48
N LEU A 172 3.86 25.51 -5.48
CA LEU A 172 2.77 24.65 -5.03
C LEU A 172 2.35 25.00 -3.59
N PHE A 173 3.31 25.13 -2.68
CA PHE A 173 3.07 25.47 -1.29
C PHE A 173 2.49 26.88 -1.14
N ASP A 174 3.15 27.89 -1.67
CA ASP A 174 2.80 29.30 -1.43
C ASP A 174 1.47 29.69 -2.08
N THR A 175 1.18 29.14 -3.27
CA THR A 175 0.04 29.60 -4.08
C THR A 175 -1.19 28.72 -3.93
N TYR A 176 -1.02 27.40 -3.80
CA TYR A 176 -2.13 26.46 -3.94
C TYR A 176 -2.44 25.70 -2.66
N TRP A 177 -1.44 25.32 -1.87
CA TRP A 177 -1.61 24.42 -0.71
C TRP A 177 -2.70 24.87 0.27
N SER A 178 -2.82 26.16 0.55
CA SER A 178 -3.84 26.69 1.46
C SER A 178 -5.29 26.40 1.03
N GLY A 179 -5.53 26.17 -0.27
CA GLY A 179 -6.84 25.78 -0.82
C GLY A 179 -7.03 24.28 -1.06
N LEU A 180 -6.01 23.46 -0.79
CA LEU A 180 -6.07 22.00 -0.99
C LEU A 180 -6.51 21.26 0.28
N ASP A 181 -6.94 20.01 0.12
CA ASP A 181 -7.28 19.15 1.25
C ASP A 181 -6.00 18.65 1.95
N HIS A 182 -5.85 18.96 3.22
CA HIS A 182 -4.64 18.64 4.01
C HIS A 182 -4.65 17.24 4.64
N ARG A 183 -5.67 16.41 4.34
CA ARG A 183 -5.74 15.02 4.83
C ARG A 183 -4.89 14.05 4.01
N LEU A 184 -4.40 14.47 2.83
CA LEU A 184 -3.56 13.65 1.96
C LEU A 184 -2.48 14.47 1.27
N LEU A 185 -1.25 13.98 1.37
CA LEU A 185 -0.12 14.42 0.56
C LEU A 185 0.37 13.23 -0.27
N ILE A 186 0.76 13.46 -1.52
CA ILE A 186 1.19 12.39 -2.43
C ILE A 186 2.64 12.59 -2.86
N GLY A 187 3.47 11.56 -2.68
CA GLY A 187 4.85 11.49 -3.16
C GLY A 187 4.97 10.74 -4.47
N LEU A 188 5.31 11.42 -5.57
CA LEU A 188 5.55 10.78 -6.87
C LEU A 188 6.78 11.34 -7.57
N ASN A 189 7.79 10.48 -7.80
CA ASN A 189 8.86 10.77 -8.76
C ASN A 189 8.24 10.90 -10.17
N PRO A 190 8.25 12.08 -10.80
CA PRO A 190 7.64 12.21 -12.11
C PRO A 190 8.40 11.43 -13.19
N GLU A 191 9.71 11.20 -13.07
CA GLU A 191 10.45 10.43 -14.08
C GLU A 191 10.03 8.96 -14.15
N VAL A 192 9.61 8.42 -13.00
CA VAL A 192 9.25 7.01 -12.81
C VAL A 192 7.74 6.82 -12.91
N HIS A 193 6.96 7.60 -12.16
CA HIS A 193 5.52 7.41 -11.98
C HIS A 193 4.71 8.25 -12.96
N LYS A 194 4.61 7.73 -14.19
CA LYS A 194 3.96 8.44 -15.30
C LYS A 194 2.43 8.32 -15.29
N ALA A 195 1.90 7.19 -14.81
CA ALA A 195 0.45 6.94 -14.76
C ALA A 195 -0.05 6.41 -13.40
N SER A 196 0.59 5.36 -12.85
CA SER A 196 0.31 4.83 -11.52
C SER A 196 0.13 5.91 -10.46
N LEU A 197 -0.90 5.77 -9.62
CA LEU A 197 -1.39 6.72 -8.61
C LEU A 197 -1.80 8.12 -9.12
N ARG A 198 -1.25 8.60 -10.24
CA ARG A 198 -1.49 9.94 -10.79
C ARG A 198 -2.94 10.14 -11.19
N GLU A 199 -3.63 9.08 -11.59
CA GLU A 199 -5.07 9.10 -11.87
C GLU A 199 -5.89 9.41 -10.60
N TYR A 200 -5.52 8.82 -9.46
CA TYR A 200 -6.12 9.10 -8.15
C TYR A 200 -5.81 10.53 -7.69
N ALA A 201 -4.55 10.95 -7.81
CA ALA A 201 -4.12 12.32 -7.50
C ALA A 201 -4.88 13.36 -8.34
N THR A 202 -5.01 13.12 -9.65
CA THR A 202 -5.77 13.98 -10.58
C THR A 202 -7.24 14.06 -10.20
N ALA A 203 -7.86 12.93 -9.84
CA ALA A 203 -9.27 12.92 -9.45
C ALA A 203 -9.54 13.72 -8.16
N LEU A 204 -8.59 13.69 -7.22
CA LEU A 204 -8.68 14.40 -5.94
C LEU A 204 -8.22 15.86 -6.00
N GLY A 205 -7.35 16.21 -6.95
CA GLY A 205 -6.60 17.46 -6.93
C GLY A 205 -5.72 17.55 -5.69
N ALA A 206 -5.23 16.40 -5.20
CA ALA A 206 -4.37 16.34 -4.03
C ALA A 206 -2.98 16.90 -4.35
N ALA A 207 -2.30 17.47 -3.36
CA ALA A 207 -0.93 17.95 -3.54
C ALA A 207 0.01 16.78 -3.88
N VAL A 208 0.83 16.97 -4.93
CA VAL A 208 1.81 15.97 -5.39
C VAL A 208 3.21 16.57 -5.34
N ILE A 209 4.09 15.96 -4.54
CA ILE A 209 5.47 16.39 -4.32
C ILE A 209 6.47 15.26 -4.58
N TRP A 210 7.76 15.60 -4.62
CA TRP A 210 8.86 14.62 -4.61
C TRP A 210 10.08 15.25 -3.92
N LEU A 211 9.96 15.55 -2.62
CA LEU A 211 11.00 16.23 -1.84
C LEU A 211 11.81 15.21 -1.03
N ASP A 212 13.14 15.35 -1.05
CA ASP A 212 14.08 14.49 -0.35
C ASP A 212 14.38 15.03 1.06
N PRO A 213 14.06 14.28 2.13
CA PRO A 213 14.39 14.67 3.50
C PRO A 213 15.88 14.91 3.75
N LYS A 214 16.79 14.36 2.92
CA LYS A 214 18.26 14.48 3.05
C LYS A 214 18.84 15.71 2.34
N VAL A 215 18.07 16.37 1.47
CA VAL A 215 18.51 17.61 0.79
C VAL A 215 17.98 18.80 1.59
N ALA A 216 18.87 19.65 2.12
CA ALA A 216 18.53 20.66 3.15
C ALA A 216 17.33 21.57 2.79
N ASP A 217 17.33 22.17 1.58
CA ASP A 217 16.24 23.06 1.16
C ASP A 217 14.93 22.31 0.89
N GLU A 218 15.01 21.11 0.31
CA GLU A 218 13.84 20.26 0.09
C GLU A 218 13.25 19.75 1.42
N SER A 219 14.12 19.42 2.38
CA SER A 219 13.77 19.00 3.74
C SER A 219 13.02 20.10 4.48
N THR A 220 13.46 21.35 4.32
CA THR A 220 12.80 22.53 4.90
C THR A 220 11.40 22.70 4.33
N LEU A 221 11.24 22.64 3.00
CA LEU A 221 9.93 22.74 2.37
C LEU A 221 9.02 21.55 2.72
N LEU A 222 9.57 20.33 2.77
CA LEU A 222 8.83 19.13 3.17
C LEU A 222 8.27 19.28 4.59
N ASN A 223 9.04 19.82 5.53
CA ASN A 223 8.57 20.11 6.88
C ASN A 223 7.36 21.05 6.88
N SER A 224 7.34 22.06 6.01
CA SER A 224 6.21 22.98 5.88
C SER A 224 4.94 22.25 5.43
N PHE A 225 5.04 21.32 4.47
CA PHE A 225 3.91 20.47 4.11
C PHE A 225 3.47 19.59 5.27
N LEU A 226 4.37 18.79 5.85
CA LEU A 226 4.01 17.79 6.88
C LEU A 226 3.45 18.44 8.16
N SER A 227 4.01 19.57 8.60
CA SER A 227 3.53 20.30 9.79
C SER A 227 2.15 20.93 9.63
N SER A 228 1.71 21.17 8.38
CA SER A 228 0.40 21.76 8.09
C SER A 228 -0.64 20.73 7.63
N MET A 229 -0.30 19.43 7.65
CA MET A 229 -1.28 18.37 7.40
C MET A 229 -2.28 18.22 8.55
N ALA A 230 -3.49 17.78 8.22
CA ALA A 230 -4.54 17.58 9.21
C ALA A 230 -4.21 16.41 10.16
N PRO A 231 -4.70 16.43 11.43
CA PRO A 231 -4.55 15.29 12.33
C PRO A 231 -5.09 13.99 11.71
N GLY A 232 -4.29 12.92 11.77
CA GLY A 232 -4.65 11.62 11.21
C GLY A 232 -4.62 11.54 9.68
N ALA A 233 -3.98 12.51 9.02
CA ALA A 233 -3.68 12.49 7.59
C ALA A 233 -2.69 11.38 7.22
N CYS A 234 -2.59 11.12 5.92
CA CYS A 234 -1.70 10.12 5.35
C CYS A 234 -0.84 10.69 4.23
N PHE A 235 0.32 10.07 4.04
CA PHE A 235 1.17 10.27 2.86
C PHE A 235 0.99 9.07 1.93
N MET A 236 0.49 9.27 0.70
CA MET A 236 0.41 8.20 -0.30
C MET A 236 1.56 8.29 -1.30
N GLY A 237 1.85 7.19 -2.00
CA GLY A 237 2.95 7.13 -2.95
C GLY A 237 4.23 6.64 -2.28
N TRP A 238 5.36 7.29 -2.54
CA TRP A 238 6.64 6.87 -1.99
C TRP A 238 7.60 8.04 -1.73
N TRP A 239 8.80 7.69 -1.28
CA TRP A 239 9.86 8.60 -0.88
C TRP A 239 11.09 8.42 -1.78
N PRO A 240 11.96 9.43 -1.94
CA PRO A 240 13.26 9.26 -2.58
C PRO A 240 14.09 8.12 -1.96
N GLU A 241 14.03 7.97 -0.64
CA GLU A 241 14.59 6.85 0.13
C GLU A 241 13.61 6.46 1.25
N GLU A 242 13.45 5.16 1.50
CA GLU A 242 12.49 4.61 2.47
C GLU A 242 12.72 5.12 3.90
N GLU A 243 13.88 4.81 4.49
CA GLU A 243 14.15 5.08 5.90
C GLU A 243 14.07 6.59 6.24
N PRO A 244 14.69 7.51 5.48
CA PRO A 244 14.55 8.95 5.73
C PRO A 244 13.10 9.43 5.60
N GLY A 245 12.36 8.94 4.61
CA GLY A 245 10.98 9.33 4.33
C GLY A 245 10.01 8.87 5.41
N VAL A 246 10.00 7.57 5.71
CA VAL A 246 9.12 6.98 6.75
C VAL A 246 9.48 7.52 8.13
N THR A 247 10.77 7.71 8.43
CA THR A 247 11.21 8.39 9.67
C THR A 247 10.62 9.79 9.74
N ARG A 248 10.79 10.59 8.68
CA ARG A 248 10.30 11.98 8.67
C ARG A 248 8.79 12.03 8.85
N ALA A 249 8.01 11.28 8.08
CA ALA A 249 6.55 11.25 8.23
C ALA A 249 6.12 10.81 9.63
N SER A 250 6.76 9.78 10.20
CA SER A 250 6.46 9.29 11.54
C SER A 250 6.66 10.36 12.61
N THR A 251 7.72 11.19 12.52
CA THR A 251 7.96 12.30 13.47
C THR A 251 6.89 13.39 13.45
N TYR A 252 6.09 13.48 12.39
CA TYR A 252 4.93 14.37 12.29
C TYR A 252 3.59 13.65 12.59
N GLY A 253 3.63 12.38 12.99
CA GLY A 253 2.42 11.59 13.22
C GLY A 253 1.65 11.27 11.93
N ILE A 254 2.37 11.09 10.82
CA ILE A 254 1.80 10.76 9.51
C ILE A 254 2.31 9.38 9.09
N ALA A 255 1.38 8.51 8.69
CA ALA A 255 1.72 7.20 8.15
C ALA A 255 1.84 7.25 6.62
N THR A 256 2.77 6.45 6.08
CA THR A 256 2.93 6.25 4.64
C THR A 256 2.04 5.11 4.17
N VAL A 257 1.25 5.32 3.12
CA VAL A 257 0.55 4.27 2.39
C VAL A 257 1.28 4.08 1.07
N ALA A 258 2.15 3.08 1.01
CA ALA A 258 2.93 2.77 -0.19
C ALA A 258 1.99 2.43 -1.36
N SER A 259 2.01 3.28 -2.38
CA SER A 259 1.02 3.21 -3.48
C SER A 259 1.48 3.86 -4.79
N ASP A 260 2.76 4.21 -4.95
CA ASP A 260 3.32 4.96 -6.09
C ASP A 260 3.24 4.21 -7.42
N PHE A 261 3.23 2.88 -7.37
CA PHE A 261 2.95 2.03 -8.52
C PHE A 261 1.54 1.46 -8.56
N ALA A 262 0.69 1.79 -7.57
CA ALA A 262 -0.67 1.27 -7.52
C ALA A 262 -1.51 1.86 -8.67
N THR A 263 -2.33 1.02 -9.29
CA THR A 263 -3.15 1.40 -10.43
C THR A 263 -4.63 1.27 -10.10
N ASN A 264 -5.46 1.95 -10.89
CA ASN A 264 -6.93 1.84 -10.80
C ASN A 264 -7.53 2.14 -9.42
N LEU A 265 -6.87 2.90 -8.54
CA LEU A 265 -7.38 3.20 -7.21
C LEU A 265 -8.72 3.95 -7.24
N THR A 266 -8.99 4.75 -8.26
CA THR A 266 -10.32 5.36 -8.43
C THR A 266 -11.43 4.32 -8.68
N VAL A 267 -11.12 3.23 -9.40
CA VAL A 267 -12.06 2.11 -9.62
C VAL A 267 -12.14 1.22 -8.38
N HIS A 268 -10.99 0.88 -7.79
CA HIS A 268 -10.92 0.04 -6.61
C HIS A 268 -11.63 0.66 -5.41
N SER A 269 -11.48 1.97 -5.18
CA SER A 269 -12.16 2.71 -4.11
C SER A 269 -13.69 2.78 -4.30
N GLY A 270 -14.16 2.74 -5.56
CA GLY A 270 -15.58 2.73 -5.91
C GLY A 270 -16.26 1.35 -5.79
N MET A 271 -15.53 0.30 -5.38
CA MET A 271 -16.08 -1.04 -5.14
C MET A 271 -16.84 -1.11 -3.79
N PRO A 272 -17.74 -2.09 -3.60
CA PRO A 272 -18.43 -2.28 -2.32
C PRO A 272 -17.45 -2.41 -1.14
N ARG A 273 -17.72 -1.66 -0.07
CA ARG A 273 -16.91 -1.63 1.16
C ARG A 273 -17.16 -2.77 2.15
N THR A 274 -18.04 -3.71 1.78
CA THR A 274 -18.36 -4.88 2.58
C THR A 274 -17.21 -5.89 2.51
N VAL A 275 -16.64 -6.23 3.66
CA VAL A 275 -15.59 -7.25 3.79
C VAL A 275 -16.16 -8.43 4.58
N ASN A 276 -16.26 -9.59 3.93
CA ASN A 276 -16.78 -10.81 4.54
C ASN A 276 -15.65 -11.56 5.24
N ILE A 277 -15.35 -11.15 6.48
CA ILE A 277 -14.28 -11.74 7.30
C ILE A 277 -14.62 -13.21 7.61
N LYS A 278 -13.65 -14.10 7.41
CA LYS A 278 -13.78 -15.52 7.78
C LYS A 278 -13.43 -15.74 9.25
N PRO A 279 -14.10 -16.68 9.94
CA PRO A 279 -13.76 -17.01 11.32
C PRO A 279 -12.34 -17.59 11.40
N ILE A 280 -11.68 -17.36 12.55
CA ILE A 280 -10.37 -17.94 12.85
C ILE A 280 -10.55 -19.46 13.06
N PRO A 281 -9.85 -20.32 12.30
CA PRO A 281 -9.86 -21.76 12.55
C PRO A 281 -9.31 -22.10 13.93
N ALA A 282 -9.83 -23.16 14.56
CA ALA A 282 -9.36 -23.59 15.88
C ALA A 282 -7.84 -23.82 15.90
N LYS A 283 -7.16 -23.29 16.91
CA LYS A 283 -5.75 -23.62 17.18
C LYS A 283 -5.62 -25.10 17.60
N PRO A 284 -4.45 -25.74 17.39
CA PRO A 284 -4.18 -27.02 18.00
C PRO A 284 -4.12 -26.92 19.54
N ALA A 285 -4.18 -28.06 20.22
CA ALA A 285 -3.91 -28.13 21.65
C ALA A 285 -2.46 -27.68 21.93
N LEU A 286 -2.27 -26.92 23.01
CA LEU A 286 -0.94 -26.55 23.47
C LEU A 286 -0.24 -27.79 24.04
N GLN A 287 0.96 -28.06 23.55
CA GLN A 287 1.83 -29.15 23.97
C GLN A 287 3.27 -28.62 24.07
N ASN A 288 4.16 -29.42 24.66
CA ASN A 288 5.59 -29.13 24.62
C ASN A 288 6.13 -29.48 23.23
N LYS A 289 5.92 -28.58 22.27
CA LYS A 289 6.38 -28.68 20.88
C LYS A 289 6.98 -27.37 20.37
N LEU A 290 7.65 -27.45 19.23
CA LEU A 290 8.18 -26.31 18.48
C LEU A 290 7.11 -25.81 17.50
N TYR A 291 6.44 -24.71 17.83
CA TYR A 291 5.44 -24.11 16.95
C TYR A 291 6.09 -23.14 15.96
N VAL A 292 5.81 -23.29 14.67
CA VAL A 292 6.36 -22.46 13.60
C VAL A 292 5.23 -21.78 12.84
N ALA A 293 5.30 -20.46 12.70
CA ALA A 293 4.41 -19.67 11.85
C ALA A 293 5.20 -18.99 10.73
N PHE A 294 4.71 -19.12 9.49
CA PHE A 294 5.26 -18.43 8.33
C PHE A 294 4.48 -17.16 8.03
N ILE A 295 5.17 -16.09 7.64
CA ILE A 295 4.62 -14.82 7.19
C ILE A 295 5.30 -14.42 5.88
N LEU A 296 4.52 -14.01 4.89
CA LEU A 296 4.99 -13.30 3.71
C LEU A 296 4.78 -11.78 3.91
N SER A 297 5.85 -11.01 3.78
CA SER A 297 5.91 -9.57 4.09
C SER A 297 5.38 -8.67 2.95
N ASP A 298 5.57 -7.35 3.14
CA ASP A 298 5.34 -6.26 2.17
C ASP A 298 3.88 -5.93 1.86
N GLY A 299 2.93 -6.49 2.61
CA GLY A 299 1.51 -6.26 2.40
C GLY A 299 0.98 -4.88 2.78
N ASP A 300 1.74 -4.06 3.50
CA ASP A 300 1.45 -2.63 3.70
C ASP A 300 1.48 -1.86 2.38
N ASN A 301 2.22 -2.37 1.40
CA ASN A 301 2.37 -1.83 0.06
C ASN A 301 1.19 -2.24 -0.85
N LEU A 302 0.38 -1.25 -1.23
CA LEU A 302 -0.81 -1.47 -2.03
C LEU A 302 -0.49 -1.98 -3.45
N GLN A 303 0.59 -1.52 -4.08
CA GLN A 303 0.99 -2.05 -5.40
C GLN A 303 1.50 -3.49 -5.33
N TYR A 304 2.14 -3.89 -4.22
CA TYR A 304 2.53 -5.28 -4.00
C TYR A 304 1.28 -6.16 -3.90
N VAL A 305 0.30 -5.73 -3.10
CA VAL A 305 -0.97 -6.43 -2.92
C VAL A 305 -1.76 -6.51 -4.23
N GLU A 306 -1.78 -5.44 -5.01
CA GLU A 306 -2.43 -5.38 -6.32
C GLU A 306 -1.76 -6.35 -7.31
N HIS A 307 -0.43 -6.38 -7.36
CA HIS A 307 0.30 -7.10 -8.39
C HIS A 307 0.90 -8.41 -7.88
N HIS A 308 2.08 -8.35 -7.27
CA HIS A 308 2.89 -9.54 -7.01
C HIS A 308 2.23 -10.50 -6.00
N MET A 309 1.63 -9.98 -4.92
CA MET A 309 0.86 -10.81 -4.00
C MET A 309 -0.30 -11.50 -4.71
N ARG A 310 -1.02 -10.81 -5.60
CA ARG A 310 -2.15 -11.40 -6.33
C ARG A 310 -1.72 -12.59 -7.18
N LYS A 311 -0.50 -12.57 -7.72
CA LYS A 311 0.12 -13.70 -8.43
C LYS A 311 0.50 -14.84 -7.48
N LEU A 312 1.16 -14.52 -6.36
CA LEU A 312 1.51 -15.51 -5.33
C LEU A 312 0.27 -16.18 -4.71
N TRP A 313 -0.83 -15.42 -4.58
CA TRP A 313 -2.12 -15.91 -4.14
C TRP A 313 -2.75 -16.93 -5.10
N SER A 314 -2.33 -16.93 -6.36
CA SER A 314 -2.74 -17.94 -7.36
C SER A 314 -1.81 -19.15 -7.42
N SER A 315 -0.80 -19.25 -6.53
CA SER A 315 0.08 -20.43 -6.47
C SER A 315 -0.73 -21.72 -6.24
N PRO A 316 -0.44 -22.82 -6.96
CA PRO A 316 -1.11 -24.09 -6.78
C PRO A 316 -0.80 -24.73 -5.41
N ASP A 317 0.31 -24.36 -4.77
CA ASP A 317 0.68 -24.84 -3.43
C ASP A 317 0.08 -23.99 -2.30
N ARG A 318 -0.60 -22.86 -2.60
CA ARG A 318 -1.31 -22.08 -1.58
C ARG A 318 -2.37 -22.95 -0.90
N GLY A 319 -2.43 -22.86 0.41
CA GLY A 319 -3.39 -23.61 1.22
C GLY A 319 -2.91 -25.01 1.63
N THR A 320 -1.75 -25.46 1.17
CA THR A 320 -1.17 -26.75 1.62
C THR A 320 -0.53 -26.66 3.01
N VAL A 321 -0.02 -25.49 3.38
CA VAL A 321 0.53 -25.19 4.72
C VAL A 321 0.05 -23.82 5.21
N PRO A 322 -0.02 -23.58 6.53
CA PRO A 322 -0.36 -22.27 7.09
C PRO A 322 0.59 -21.15 6.64
N ILE A 323 0.04 -20.06 6.09
CA ILE A 323 0.79 -18.87 5.67
C ILE A 323 0.06 -17.62 6.17
N GLY A 324 0.81 -16.76 6.85
CA GLY A 324 0.45 -15.37 7.12
C GLY A 324 0.72 -14.49 5.91
N TRP A 325 -0.26 -13.70 5.50
CA TRP A 325 -0.13 -12.73 4.43
C TRP A 325 -0.33 -11.35 5.03
N THR A 326 0.71 -10.53 5.02
CA THR A 326 0.55 -9.13 5.39
C THR A 326 -0.37 -8.44 4.38
N LEU A 327 -1.18 -7.49 4.85
CA LEU A 327 -2.06 -6.63 4.07
C LEU A 327 -2.16 -5.25 4.74
N SER A 328 -2.43 -4.22 3.93
CA SER A 328 -2.62 -2.86 4.41
C SER A 328 -4.06 -2.67 4.92
N PRO A 329 -4.28 -2.23 6.18
CA PRO A 329 -5.63 -1.91 6.63
C PRO A 329 -6.27 -0.80 5.81
N ALA A 330 -5.48 0.11 5.21
CA ALA A 330 -5.95 1.16 4.31
C ALA A 330 -6.70 0.62 3.08
N MET A 331 -6.59 -0.68 2.75
CA MET A 331 -7.40 -1.31 1.71
C MET A 331 -8.91 -1.19 1.93
N LEU A 332 -9.38 -1.02 3.18
CA LEU A 332 -10.80 -0.72 3.46
C LEU A 332 -11.30 0.53 2.73
N ASP A 333 -10.40 1.46 2.43
CA ASP A 333 -10.70 2.70 1.70
C ASP A 333 -10.14 2.71 0.28
N ALA A 334 -8.90 2.25 0.08
CA ALA A 334 -8.23 2.29 -1.22
C ALA A 334 -8.75 1.23 -2.20
N MET A 335 -8.99 0.00 -1.71
CA MET A 335 -9.33 -1.14 -2.56
C MET A 335 -10.20 -2.19 -1.84
N PRO A 336 -11.38 -1.79 -1.33
CA PRO A 336 -12.22 -2.66 -0.50
C PRO A 336 -12.65 -3.95 -1.21
N GLY A 337 -12.91 -3.87 -2.52
CA GLY A 337 -13.24 -5.05 -3.33
C GLY A 337 -12.11 -6.08 -3.39
N ALA A 338 -10.86 -5.62 -3.44
CA ALA A 338 -9.68 -6.49 -3.41
C ALA A 338 -9.50 -7.15 -2.04
N LEU A 339 -9.67 -6.38 -0.96
CA LEU A 339 -9.64 -6.94 0.41
C LEU A 339 -10.72 -8.02 0.61
N ASN A 340 -11.94 -7.76 0.16
CA ASN A 340 -13.02 -8.74 0.24
C ASN A 340 -12.74 -9.98 -0.64
N TYR A 341 -12.12 -9.82 -1.82
CA TYR A 341 -11.68 -10.95 -2.65
C TYR A 341 -10.68 -11.85 -1.91
N TYR A 342 -9.68 -11.27 -1.24
CA TYR A 342 -8.72 -12.05 -0.45
C TYR A 342 -9.40 -12.82 0.67
N TRP A 343 -10.32 -12.20 1.41
CA TRP A 343 -11.11 -12.91 2.41
C TRP A 343 -11.96 -14.05 1.84
N GLN A 344 -12.70 -13.79 0.76
CA GLN A 344 -13.58 -14.78 0.15
C GLN A 344 -12.81 -15.99 -0.42
N SER A 345 -11.62 -15.75 -0.98
CA SER A 345 -10.78 -16.79 -1.58
C SER A 345 -9.73 -17.40 -0.63
N ALA A 346 -9.62 -16.91 0.61
CA ALA A 346 -8.73 -17.48 1.63
C ALA A 346 -9.10 -18.93 1.98
N THR A 347 -8.11 -19.80 2.05
CA THR A 347 -8.27 -21.17 2.58
C THR A 347 -8.24 -21.16 4.12
N ALA A 348 -8.46 -22.31 4.75
CA ALA A 348 -8.27 -22.43 6.20
C ALA A 348 -6.81 -22.15 6.64
N ASN A 349 -5.84 -22.34 5.73
CA ASN A 349 -4.42 -22.13 5.98
C ASN A 349 -3.94 -20.71 5.65
N ASP A 350 -4.80 -19.85 5.11
CA ASP A 350 -4.44 -18.44 4.86
C ASP A 350 -4.86 -17.58 6.06
N ASN A 351 -3.90 -16.85 6.63
CA ASN A 351 -4.16 -15.84 7.65
C ASN A 351 -3.80 -14.45 7.11
N LEU A 352 -4.80 -13.60 6.92
CA LEU A 352 -4.57 -12.19 6.60
C LEU A 352 -4.21 -11.43 7.89
N ILE A 353 -3.08 -10.72 7.88
CA ILE A 353 -2.56 -9.97 9.03
C ILE A 353 -2.21 -8.54 8.63
N SER A 354 -2.15 -7.61 9.58
CA SER A 354 -1.75 -6.22 9.28
C SER A 354 -0.26 -6.16 8.97
N GLY A 355 0.06 -5.58 7.82
CA GLY A 355 1.41 -5.15 7.47
C GLY A 355 1.92 -4.04 8.39
N PRO A 356 3.21 -3.67 8.23
CA PRO A 356 3.84 -2.65 9.05
C PRO A 356 3.18 -1.28 8.87
N SER A 357 2.94 -0.50 9.91
CA SER A 357 2.97 -0.84 11.35
C SER A 357 1.62 -0.54 12.00
N GLY A 358 0.53 -0.77 11.27
CA GLY A 358 -0.82 -0.33 11.60
C GLY A 358 -1.56 0.07 10.33
N TYR A 359 -2.38 1.12 10.37
CA TYR A 359 -3.15 1.53 9.19
C TYR A 359 -2.32 2.07 8.01
N GLY A 360 -1.02 2.27 8.21
CA GLY A 360 -0.02 2.58 7.19
C GLY A 360 1.38 2.31 7.73
N TYR A 361 2.36 2.35 6.84
CA TYR A 361 3.76 2.16 7.18
C TYR A 361 4.30 3.37 7.96
N ALA A 362 4.72 3.08 9.18
CA ALA A 362 5.23 4.03 10.14
C ALA A 362 6.32 3.36 10.99
N TYR A 363 7.13 4.18 11.65
CA TYR A 363 8.01 3.79 12.75
C TYR A 363 7.37 4.29 14.06
N PRO A 364 6.53 3.49 14.74
CA PRO A 364 5.84 3.92 15.95
C PRO A 364 6.76 4.41 17.07
N ASN A 365 8.02 3.95 17.11
CA ASN A 365 9.01 4.45 18.06
C ASN A 365 9.34 5.94 17.86
N ASN A 366 9.15 6.47 16.65
CA ASN A 366 9.41 7.86 16.29
C ASN A 366 8.12 8.70 16.29
N TRP A 367 6.98 8.08 16.61
CA TRP A 367 5.69 8.76 16.61
C TRP A 367 5.57 9.73 17.80
N PRO A 368 5.00 10.93 17.63
CA PRO A 368 4.81 11.86 18.73
C PRO A 368 4.01 11.25 19.88
N ALA A 369 4.55 11.32 21.10
CA ALA A 369 3.94 10.69 22.28
C ALA A 369 2.48 11.14 22.53
N HIS A 370 2.16 12.40 22.22
CA HIS A 370 0.81 12.96 22.41
C HIS A 370 -0.24 12.44 21.42
N SER A 371 0.17 11.81 20.31
CA SER A 371 -0.73 11.31 19.25
C SER A 371 -0.57 9.81 18.96
N LEU A 372 0.36 9.12 19.62
CA LEU A 372 0.59 7.68 19.47
C LEU A 372 -0.66 6.86 19.81
N ASP A 373 -1.32 7.17 20.93
CA ASP A 373 -2.55 6.48 21.35
C ASP A 373 -3.67 6.62 20.30
N GLN A 374 -3.76 7.77 19.62
CA GLN A 374 -4.73 8.00 18.55
C GLN A 374 -4.39 7.20 17.29
N PHE A 375 -3.10 7.11 16.94
CA PHE A 375 -2.61 6.27 15.83
C PHE A 375 -2.97 4.80 16.05
N VAL A 376 -2.74 4.29 17.26
CA VAL A 376 -3.06 2.91 17.63
C VAL A 376 -4.57 2.67 17.62
N ALA A 377 -5.37 3.55 18.23
CA ALA A 377 -6.82 3.40 18.26
C ALA A 377 -7.43 3.40 16.85
N LYS A 378 -6.92 4.25 15.95
CA LYS A 378 -7.34 4.25 14.54
C LYS A 378 -6.88 2.98 13.81
N SER A 379 -5.67 2.50 14.09
CA SER A 379 -5.17 1.23 13.54
C SER A 379 -6.05 0.05 13.97
N GLU A 380 -6.50 0.03 15.23
CA GLU A 380 -7.43 -0.98 15.74
C GLU A 380 -8.79 -0.93 15.04
N ASP A 381 -9.39 0.24 14.84
CA ASP A 381 -10.68 0.31 14.11
C ASP A 381 -10.56 -0.30 12.71
N TYR A 382 -9.51 0.05 12.00
CA TYR A 382 -9.24 -0.47 10.67
C TYR A 382 -8.95 -1.97 10.69
N ASN A 383 -8.10 -2.44 11.60
CA ASN A 383 -7.81 -3.85 11.77
C ASN A 383 -9.05 -4.67 12.09
N ARG A 384 -9.91 -4.21 13.00
CA ARG A 384 -11.17 -4.87 13.36
C ARG A 384 -12.11 -4.98 12.17
N ARG A 385 -12.28 -3.91 11.40
CA ARG A 385 -13.13 -3.88 10.20
C ARG A 385 -12.54 -4.68 9.04
N ALA A 386 -11.23 -4.82 8.96
CA ALA A 386 -10.51 -5.61 7.97
C ALA A 386 -10.32 -7.08 8.40
N GLY A 387 -10.63 -7.44 9.66
CA GLY A 387 -10.46 -8.78 10.22
C GLY A 387 -9.02 -9.16 10.57
N LEU A 388 -8.12 -8.19 10.70
CA LEU A 388 -6.69 -8.39 10.94
C LEU A 388 -6.41 -8.42 12.44
N ARG A 389 -6.02 -9.59 12.96
CA ARG A 389 -5.87 -9.82 14.42
C ARG A 389 -4.43 -9.90 14.91
N VAL A 390 -3.46 -9.82 14.00
CA VAL A 390 -2.03 -9.77 14.27
C VAL A 390 -1.48 -8.58 13.49
N THR A 391 -0.59 -7.80 14.11
CA THR A 391 0.06 -6.65 13.47
C THR A 391 1.57 -6.84 13.45
N THR A 392 2.16 -6.71 12.27
CA THR A 392 3.62 -6.64 12.16
C THR A 392 4.08 -5.22 12.43
N ILE A 393 5.10 -5.01 13.27
CA ILE A 393 5.67 -3.70 13.58
C ILE A 393 7.11 -3.63 13.08
N TRP A 394 7.38 -2.66 12.22
CA TRP A 394 8.71 -2.36 11.70
C TRP A 394 9.15 -1.01 12.27
N ASN A 395 10.29 -1.00 12.97
CA ASN A 395 11.01 0.20 13.38
C ASN A 395 12.41 0.07 12.78
N THR A 396 12.74 0.80 11.71
CA THR A 396 14.06 0.79 11.03
C THR A 396 14.69 -0.60 10.86
N ILE A 397 14.00 -1.58 10.24
CA ILE A 397 14.39 -2.99 9.89
C ILE A 397 14.97 -3.89 11.02
N LYS A 398 15.46 -3.31 12.11
CA LYS A 398 16.21 -3.92 13.21
C LYS A 398 15.76 -3.42 14.58
N GLY A 399 14.93 -2.38 14.63
CA GLY A 399 14.50 -1.72 15.85
C GLY A 399 13.45 -2.53 16.60
N PRO A 400 13.57 -2.67 17.94
CA PRO A 400 12.56 -3.31 18.76
C PRO A 400 11.29 -2.47 18.83
N ILE A 401 10.23 -3.03 19.42
CA ILE A 401 9.05 -2.27 19.83
C ILE A 401 9.37 -1.65 21.19
N ASN A 402 9.41 -0.32 21.30
CA ASN A 402 9.63 0.34 22.58
C ASN A 402 8.48 0.05 23.55
N GLN A 403 8.76 0.06 24.86
CA GLN A 403 7.78 -0.26 25.90
C GLN A 403 6.52 0.61 25.79
N ASN A 404 6.66 1.92 25.62
CA ASN A 404 5.54 2.85 25.47
C ASN A 404 4.66 2.56 24.25
N VAL A 405 5.28 2.12 23.13
CA VAL A 405 4.56 1.70 21.92
C VAL A 405 3.77 0.43 22.19
N GLY A 406 4.43 -0.60 22.73
CA GLY A 406 3.77 -1.86 23.07
C GLY A 406 2.61 -1.66 24.06
N GLU A 407 2.80 -0.82 25.07
CA GLU A 407 1.75 -0.44 26.04
C GLU A 407 0.61 0.35 25.40
N SER A 408 0.88 1.21 24.41
CA SER A 408 -0.16 1.89 23.65
C SER A 408 -1.02 0.90 22.87
N PHE A 409 -0.41 -0.02 22.12
CA PHE A 409 -1.12 -1.14 21.46
C PHE A 409 -1.92 -1.98 22.43
N ALA A 410 -1.34 -2.34 23.58
CA ALA A 410 -2.04 -3.15 24.58
C ALA A 410 -3.26 -2.45 25.20
N ARG A 411 -3.26 -1.11 25.29
CA ARG A 411 -4.39 -0.31 25.79
C ARG A 411 -5.44 -0.02 24.73
N HIS A 412 -5.02 0.31 23.52
CA HIS A 412 -5.89 0.88 22.48
C HIS A 412 -6.20 -0.05 21.31
N ALA A 413 -5.60 -1.25 21.28
CA ALA A 413 -5.91 -2.31 20.31
C ALA A 413 -6.33 -3.62 21.01
N PRO A 414 -7.41 -3.61 21.82
CA PRO A 414 -7.76 -4.71 22.71
C PRO A 414 -8.22 -5.99 22.00
N THR A 415 -8.48 -5.96 20.68
CA THR A 415 -8.78 -7.18 19.94
C THR A 415 -7.52 -7.85 19.41
N LEU A 416 -6.34 -7.22 19.37
CA LEU A 416 -5.15 -7.88 18.82
C LEU A 416 -4.76 -9.14 19.62
N LEU A 417 -4.40 -10.18 18.89
CA LEU A 417 -3.82 -11.41 19.46
C LEU A 417 -2.35 -11.19 19.82
N GLY A 418 -1.61 -10.46 18.99
CA GLY A 418 -0.22 -10.11 19.26
C GLY A 418 0.42 -9.23 18.19
N LEU A 419 1.66 -8.83 18.48
CA LEU A 419 2.51 -8.02 17.63
C LEU A 419 3.74 -8.82 17.23
N THR A 420 4.16 -8.74 15.97
CA THR A 420 5.51 -9.21 15.59
C THR A 420 6.48 -8.03 15.52
N GLY A 421 7.71 -8.19 16.03
CA GLY A 421 8.76 -7.17 15.97
C GLY A 421 9.92 -7.57 15.05
N GLN A 422 10.50 -6.60 14.34
CA GLN A 422 11.68 -6.78 13.48
C GLN A 422 13.03 -6.76 14.24
N ASN A 423 13.07 -7.18 15.49
CA ASN A 423 14.29 -7.25 16.31
C ASN A 423 14.73 -8.70 16.48
N THR A 424 15.23 -9.34 15.41
CA THR A 424 15.63 -10.76 15.40
C THR A 424 16.37 -11.16 16.68
N GLY A 425 15.79 -12.11 17.43
CA GLY A 425 16.35 -12.61 18.69
C GLY A 425 15.89 -11.89 19.97
N GLY A 426 15.08 -10.83 19.88
CA GLY A 426 14.60 -10.04 21.03
C GLY A 426 13.55 -10.70 21.92
N GLY A 427 13.13 -11.94 21.61
CA GLY A 427 12.25 -12.76 22.44
C GLY A 427 10.79 -12.27 22.55
N LEU A 428 10.10 -12.80 23.57
CA LEU A 428 8.71 -12.45 23.92
C LEU A 428 8.71 -11.32 24.95
N THR A 429 7.87 -10.31 24.73
CA THR A 429 7.51 -9.30 25.73
C THR A 429 5.99 -9.26 25.87
N VAL A 430 5.47 -9.22 27.09
CA VAL A 430 4.03 -9.04 27.33
C VAL A 430 3.77 -7.61 27.79
N TYR A 431 3.14 -6.82 26.92
CA TYR A 431 2.82 -5.41 27.19
C TYR A 431 1.50 -5.30 27.95
N ASN A 432 1.48 -4.42 28.96
CA ASN A 432 0.31 -4.16 29.82
C ASN A 432 -0.39 -5.44 30.32
N GLN A 433 0.39 -6.51 30.56
CA GLN A 433 -0.09 -7.83 30.98
C GLN A 433 -1.19 -8.43 30.08
N SER A 434 -1.34 -7.96 28.83
CA SER A 434 -2.49 -8.31 27.98
C SER A 434 -2.12 -8.65 26.54
N LEU A 435 -1.05 -8.06 25.99
CA LEU A 435 -0.70 -8.18 24.58
C LEU A 435 0.74 -8.70 24.42
N PRO A 436 0.93 -9.93 23.90
CA PRO A 436 2.25 -10.43 23.57
C PRO A 436 2.80 -9.75 22.32
N GLY A 437 4.02 -9.22 22.42
CA GLY A 437 4.90 -8.90 21.30
C GLY A 437 6.00 -9.95 21.18
N MET A 438 6.16 -10.51 19.99
CA MET A 438 7.16 -11.55 19.72
C MET A 438 8.11 -11.08 18.63
N ALA A 439 9.41 -11.08 18.91
CA ALA A 439 10.42 -10.85 17.89
C ALA A 439 10.37 -11.97 16.84
N LEU A 440 10.49 -11.59 15.57
CA LEU A 440 10.63 -12.54 14.48
C LEU A 440 11.95 -13.31 14.65
N SER A 441 11.93 -14.62 14.40
CA SER A 441 13.17 -15.42 14.34
C SER A 441 13.94 -15.15 13.05
N CYS A 442 13.23 -14.70 12.01
CA CYS A 442 13.78 -14.12 10.79
C CYS A 442 12.90 -12.97 10.33
N ASN A 443 13.47 -11.77 10.18
CA ASN A 443 12.73 -10.57 9.75
C ASN A 443 12.37 -10.56 8.27
N TYR A 444 13.28 -11.04 7.41
CA TYR A 444 13.22 -10.81 5.97
C TYR A 444 13.97 -11.93 5.21
N CYS A 445 13.58 -13.18 5.49
CA CYS A 445 14.23 -14.36 4.93
C CYS A 445 14.14 -14.39 3.40
N THR A 446 15.27 -14.62 2.74
CA THR A 446 15.44 -14.48 1.29
C THR A 446 15.15 -15.75 0.50
N ASN A 447 15.23 -16.92 1.14
CA ASN A 447 15.05 -18.21 0.49
C ASN A 447 14.74 -19.32 1.51
N GLU A 448 14.51 -20.55 1.03
CA GLU A 448 14.22 -21.72 1.85
C GLU A 448 15.33 -22.06 2.85
N GLN A 449 16.60 -21.91 2.47
CA GLN A 449 17.73 -22.26 3.34
C GLN A 449 17.80 -21.28 4.52
N ALA A 450 17.66 -19.98 4.26
CA ALA A 450 17.60 -18.98 5.32
C ALA A 450 16.47 -19.29 6.31
N MET A 451 15.29 -19.68 5.84
CA MET A 451 14.19 -20.09 6.72
C MET A 451 14.56 -21.29 7.59
N LYS A 452 15.17 -22.33 7.01
CA LYS A 452 15.61 -23.54 7.74
C LYS A 452 16.67 -23.20 8.79
N ASP A 453 17.65 -22.37 8.45
CA ASP A 453 18.74 -21.97 9.34
C ASP A 453 18.20 -21.18 10.55
N HIS A 454 17.28 -20.24 10.31
CA HIS A 454 16.66 -19.47 11.37
C HIS A 454 15.73 -20.33 12.26
N ILE A 455 15.03 -21.31 11.70
CA ILE A 455 14.25 -22.28 12.48
C ILE A 455 15.17 -23.12 13.36
N ALA A 456 16.28 -23.65 12.80
CA ALA A 456 17.25 -24.45 13.54
C ALA A 456 17.94 -23.65 14.65
N SER A 457 18.29 -22.39 14.38
CA SER A 457 18.84 -21.48 15.37
C SER A 457 17.86 -21.21 16.51
N ALA A 458 16.59 -20.93 16.18
CA ALA A 458 15.55 -20.67 17.18
C ALA A 458 15.16 -21.93 17.98
N SER A 459 15.27 -23.12 17.40
CA SER A 459 14.98 -24.39 18.09
C SER A 459 16.16 -24.93 18.90
N SER A 460 17.37 -24.38 18.73
CA SER A 460 18.58 -24.84 19.42
C SER A 460 18.42 -24.90 20.94
N GLY A 461 18.86 -26.00 21.55
CA GLY A 461 18.78 -26.23 23.00
C GLY A 461 17.38 -26.50 23.54
N TRP A 462 16.37 -26.71 22.68
CA TRP A 462 15.06 -27.17 23.12
C TRP A 462 15.12 -28.65 23.57
N ASN A 463 14.54 -28.96 24.73
CA ASN A 463 14.66 -30.26 25.39
C ASN A 463 13.31 -30.98 25.61
N GLY A 464 12.22 -30.48 25.02
CA GLY A 464 10.90 -31.10 25.16
C GLY A 464 10.12 -30.76 26.44
N THR A 465 10.61 -29.90 27.34
CA THR A 465 9.93 -29.64 28.62
C THR A 465 8.94 -28.49 28.59
N SER A 466 8.95 -27.66 27.55
CA SER A 466 8.06 -26.50 27.39
C SER A 466 7.80 -26.21 25.91
N PRO A 467 6.70 -25.54 25.53
CA PRO A 467 6.51 -25.07 24.16
C PRO A 467 7.54 -24.01 23.80
N ARG A 468 7.90 -23.92 22.51
CA ARG A 468 8.69 -22.80 21.97
C ARG A 468 8.07 -22.31 20.67
N PHE A 469 8.07 -21.00 20.48
CA PHE A 469 7.38 -20.32 19.39
C PHE A 469 8.40 -19.67 18.46
N ILE A 470 8.26 -19.92 17.15
CA ILE A 470 9.17 -19.49 16.10
C ILE A 470 8.32 -18.82 15.02
N ILE A 471 8.64 -17.57 14.68
CA ILE A 471 7.92 -16.83 13.63
C ILE A 471 8.93 -16.44 12.56
N ILE A 472 8.70 -16.90 11.33
CA ILE A 472 9.56 -16.66 10.18
C ILE A 472 8.82 -15.74 9.21
N GLN A 473 9.33 -14.52 9.05
CA GLN A 473 8.91 -13.63 7.99
C GLN A 473 9.89 -13.72 6.82
N ALA A 474 9.36 -14.02 5.65
CA ALA A 474 10.11 -14.10 4.40
C ALA A 474 9.61 -13.06 3.40
N GLN A 475 10.50 -12.67 2.49
CA GLN A 475 10.26 -11.58 1.56
C GLN A 475 9.95 -12.07 0.15
N PRO A 476 8.99 -11.44 -0.55
CA PRO A 476 8.45 -11.97 -1.80
C PRO A 476 9.32 -11.70 -3.03
N TRP A 477 10.38 -10.90 -2.93
CA TRP A 477 11.12 -10.33 -4.06
C TRP A 477 12.30 -11.18 -4.55
N GLN A 478 12.74 -12.19 -3.80
CA GLN A 478 13.81 -13.12 -4.24
C GLN A 478 13.31 -14.55 -4.45
N GLY A 479 12.08 -14.69 -4.96
CA GLY A 479 11.55 -15.99 -5.39
C GLY A 479 10.97 -16.85 -4.27
N VAL A 480 10.78 -16.31 -3.07
CA VAL A 480 9.98 -16.98 -2.03
C VAL A 480 8.52 -17.02 -2.46
N THR A 481 7.95 -18.22 -2.47
CA THR A 481 6.56 -18.48 -2.86
C THR A 481 5.88 -19.41 -1.85
N PRO A 482 4.56 -19.66 -1.96
CA PRO A 482 3.91 -20.71 -1.18
C PRO A 482 4.59 -22.10 -1.29
N THR A 483 5.15 -22.42 -2.47
CA THR A 483 5.95 -23.65 -2.66
C THR A 483 7.17 -23.67 -1.76
N SER A 484 7.85 -22.53 -1.57
CA SER A 484 9.00 -22.43 -0.67
C SER A 484 8.63 -22.74 0.78
N PHE A 485 7.50 -22.22 1.28
CA PHE A 485 7.03 -22.53 2.63
C PHE A 485 6.64 -24.01 2.78
N LYS A 486 5.99 -24.60 1.79
CA LYS A 486 5.68 -26.03 1.74
C LYS A 486 6.94 -26.90 1.80
N ASN A 487 7.97 -26.55 1.04
CA ASN A 487 9.26 -27.26 1.04
C ASN A 487 9.96 -27.18 2.39
N VAL A 488 9.98 -26.00 3.03
CA VAL A 488 10.52 -25.84 4.38
C VAL A 488 9.71 -26.67 5.38
N ALA A 489 8.38 -26.56 5.37
CA ALA A 489 7.51 -27.34 6.25
C ALA A 489 7.74 -28.86 6.13
N SER A 490 7.93 -29.35 4.89
CA SER A 490 8.19 -30.77 4.62
C SER A 490 9.55 -31.26 5.13
N SER A 491 10.47 -30.34 5.44
CA SER A 491 11.77 -30.67 6.03
C SER A 491 11.77 -30.72 7.56
N LEU A 492 10.68 -30.33 8.22
CA LEU A 492 10.60 -30.28 9.68
C LEU A 492 10.17 -31.65 10.25
N GLY A 493 10.78 -32.05 11.36
CA GLY A 493 10.49 -33.30 12.06
C GLY A 493 9.21 -33.27 12.91
N ALA A 494 8.89 -34.38 13.55
CA ALA A 494 7.64 -34.58 14.30
C ALA A 494 7.47 -33.67 15.55
N ASP A 495 8.55 -33.06 16.04
CA ASP A 495 8.53 -32.12 17.16
C ASP A 495 7.99 -30.74 16.76
N TYR A 496 7.95 -30.45 15.46
CA TYR A 496 7.46 -29.18 14.93
C TYR A 496 5.96 -29.23 14.62
N VAL A 497 5.28 -28.12 14.87
CA VAL A 497 3.87 -27.93 14.51
C VAL A 497 3.72 -26.62 13.75
N LEU A 498 3.27 -26.72 12.51
CA LEU A 498 3.00 -25.56 11.67
C LEU A 498 1.63 -24.98 12.05
N VAL A 499 1.59 -23.68 12.30
CA VAL A 499 0.38 -22.96 12.69
C VAL A 499 0.30 -21.61 11.99
N ARG A 500 -0.91 -21.06 11.88
CA ARG A 500 -1.10 -19.69 11.42
C ARG A 500 -0.55 -18.67 12.44
N PRO A 501 -0.22 -17.43 12.00
CA PRO A 501 0.15 -16.35 12.93
C PRO A 501 -0.89 -16.06 14.01
N ASP A 502 -2.19 -16.07 13.71
CA ASP A 502 -3.22 -15.91 14.75
C ASP A 502 -3.19 -17.07 15.77
N GLN A 503 -3.09 -18.31 15.30
CA GLN A 503 -2.99 -19.50 16.15
C GLN A 503 -1.74 -19.50 17.02
N ILE A 504 -0.56 -19.12 16.48
CA ILE A 504 0.66 -19.06 17.30
C ILE A 504 0.53 -18.03 18.42
N PHE A 505 -0.10 -16.88 18.16
CA PHE A 505 -0.39 -15.92 19.22
C PHE A 505 -1.45 -16.42 20.20
N GLN A 506 -2.46 -17.18 19.78
CA GLN A 506 -3.37 -17.81 20.74
C GLN A 506 -2.65 -18.82 21.64
N LEU A 507 -1.68 -19.58 21.11
CA LEU A 507 -0.87 -20.52 21.88
C LEU A 507 0.10 -19.80 22.83
N ILE A 508 0.75 -18.71 22.38
CA ILE A 508 1.57 -17.85 23.23
C ILE A 508 0.74 -17.30 24.39
N ARG A 509 -0.49 -16.84 24.11
CA ARG A 509 -1.40 -16.31 25.13
C ARG A 509 -1.75 -17.37 26.16
N GLU A 510 -2.16 -18.56 25.73
CA GLU A 510 -2.46 -19.68 26.62
C GLU A 510 -1.27 -20.09 27.49
N ALA A 511 -0.08 -20.19 26.91
CA ALA A 511 1.15 -20.51 27.63
C ALA A 511 1.54 -19.47 28.70
N ASN A 512 1.03 -18.25 28.58
CA ASN A 512 1.28 -17.13 29.50
C ASN A 512 0.02 -16.75 30.33
N GLY A 513 -1.02 -17.59 30.37
CA GLY A 513 -2.23 -17.33 31.15
C GLY A 513 -3.09 -16.16 30.64
N LEU A 514 -2.93 -15.75 29.39
CA LEU A 514 -3.70 -14.67 28.75
C LEU A 514 -4.92 -15.24 28.02
N SER A 515 -6.02 -14.47 27.94
CA SER A 515 -7.22 -14.84 27.18
C SER A 515 -6.90 -15.10 25.71
N ILE A 516 -7.23 -16.27 25.15
CA ILE A 516 -6.99 -16.63 23.74
C ILE A 516 -7.96 -15.98 22.74
N THR A 517 -8.99 -15.28 23.24
CA THR A 517 -9.96 -14.52 22.45
C THR A 517 -10.08 -13.10 23.04
N PRO A 518 -9.03 -12.27 22.93
CA PRO A 518 -9.08 -10.90 23.42
C PRO A 518 -10.13 -10.09 22.64
N GLY A 519 -10.78 -9.15 23.33
CA GLY A 519 -11.77 -8.25 22.75
C GLY A 519 -13.16 -8.85 22.46
N THR A 520 -13.37 -10.15 22.66
CA THR A 520 -14.74 -10.69 22.76
C THR A 520 -15.26 -10.39 24.16
N LYS A 521 -16.23 -9.47 24.30
CA LYS A 521 -16.96 -9.37 25.59
C LYS A 521 -17.43 -10.78 25.97
N PRO A 522 -17.31 -11.19 27.24
CA PRO A 522 -17.97 -12.42 27.68
C PRO A 522 -19.43 -12.30 27.28
N SER A 523 -19.97 -13.29 26.55
CA SER A 523 -21.42 -13.42 26.42
C SER A 523 -21.95 -13.53 27.83
N GLY A 524 -22.60 -12.46 28.31
CA GLY A 524 -23.16 -12.38 29.65
C GLY A 524 -24.04 -13.60 29.91
N LYS A 525 -23.79 -14.25 31.04
CA LYS A 525 -24.81 -15.00 31.75
C LYS A 525 -25.73 -14.02 32.46
#